data_AF-A0A9N9STU6-F1
#
_entry.id   AF-A0A9N9STU6-F1
#
_cell.length_a   1.000
_cell.length_b   1.000
_cell.length_c   1.000
_cell.angle_alpha   90.00
_cell.angle_beta   90.00
_cell.angle_gamma   90.00
#
_symmetry.space_group_name_H-M   'P 1'
#
loop_
_entity.id
_entity.type
_entity.pdbx_description
1 polymer ?
#
loop_
_entity_poly.entity_id
_entity_poly.type
_entity_poly.pdbx_seq_one_letter_code
_entity_poly.pdbx_strand_id
1 'polypeptide(L)'
;MVTFTYRKTSTKRLTIGAAIVTVIVIVIVVVVLVINKRNEGKRVGAVGSSGHGCAEIGVSILKKGGNAVDSTIATLFCEGVMMSESMGLGGGFFLVLYNKTTGETWALDARETAPTASREDMYLGQPSNASLRGGKSVAVPGELRGYWELYKRFGGGLPWKDLIQPTIDICKNGQYVTKHLHSRFIMRKQLLWNDLVMRDTFFDKKTNDTYKIGQYFKRPRMAKTLEIIANEGGDALHNGSLTAAFVKDIADKGGIITIEDMNNYRPLWKKPVISTVFRNHTVISSPLPASGNILNYILDLLSGYIDVTKPDSVITNQRIVESFKFAYAKRTKFADPDFFDFTPILKNMTSANITEATRKLIKDNETSQDPFYYGASTNFQEDHGTSHISVLSPQGDAVAVTSTINFIWGAGFQSNSTGIILNDSMDDFSQPNSVNGFGLPPAAANFIKPGKRPMSSMVPVIVLDEKKNVIMVIGGAGGSKITTANALTIIKHLWFGKDLSTAVNEMRLHHQLFPMKVIYEEGYKTKGIDIVNGLKKIGHEHDFKDDFGFAAVTAISKNSTTGQTVAVSDRRRSGSVAYVTA
;
A
#
# COMPACT_ATOMS: atom_id res chain seq x y z
N MET A 1 -1.65 -80.35 -44.90
CA MET A 1 -1.80 -78.93 -44.51
C MET A 1 -2.47 -78.90 -43.15
N VAL A 2 -1.75 -78.48 -42.11
CA VAL A 2 -2.25 -78.40 -40.73
C VAL A 2 -2.88 -77.03 -40.52
N THR A 3 -4.18 -76.99 -40.29
CA THR A 3 -4.95 -75.75 -40.06
C THR A 3 -4.96 -75.43 -38.56
N PHE A 4 -4.23 -74.39 -38.15
CA PHE A 4 -4.29 -73.85 -36.79
C PHE A 4 -5.51 -72.94 -36.62
N THR A 5 -6.39 -73.25 -35.66
CA THR A 5 -7.47 -72.37 -35.20
C THR A 5 -6.94 -71.44 -34.11
N TYR A 6 -6.78 -70.14 -34.43
CA TYR A 6 -6.37 -69.12 -33.46
C TYR A 6 -7.59 -68.57 -32.69
N ARG A 7 -7.62 -68.78 -31.37
CA ARG A 7 -8.66 -68.29 -30.44
C ARG A 7 -8.60 -66.77 -30.31
N LYS A 8 -9.66 -66.07 -30.77
CA LYS A 8 -9.82 -64.61 -30.74
C LYS A 8 -10.55 -64.12 -29.47
N THR A 9 -10.05 -64.46 -28.28
CA THR A 9 -10.70 -64.13 -26.98
C THR A 9 -9.88 -63.26 -26.02
N SER A 10 -8.67 -62.84 -26.38
CA SER A 10 -7.74 -62.16 -25.45
C SER A 10 -7.87 -60.62 -25.42
N THR A 11 -8.18 -59.96 -26.54
CA THR A 11 -8.06 -58.50 -26.68
C THR A 11 -9.15 -57.68 -25.98
N LYS A 12 -10.38 -58.20 -25.84
CA LYS A 12 -11.47 -57.49 -25.13
C LYS A 12 -11.30 -57.45 -23.62
N ARG A 13 -10.66 -58.47 -23.02
CA ARG A 13 -10.41 -58.51 -21.57
C ARG A 13 -9.29 -57.54 -21.16
N LEU A 14 -8.28 -57.37 -22.02
CA LEU A 14 -7.17 -56.42 -21.79
C LEU A 14 -7.64 -54.96 -21.80
N THR A 15 -8.51 -54.58 -22.74
CA THR A 15 -9.03 -53.21 -22.84
C THR A 15 -9.99 -52.84 -21.71
N ILE A 16 -10.82 -53.79 -21.26
CA ILE A 16 -11.69 -53.59 -20.08
C ILE A 16 -10.84 -53.47 -18.80
N GLY A 17 -9.80 -54.29 -18.65
CA GLY A 17 -8.86 -54.20 -17.52
C GLY A 17 -8.13 -52.85 -17.46
N ALA A 18 -7.65 -52.35 -18.60
CA ALA A 18 -6.99 -51.04 -18.67
C ALA A 18 -7.93 -49.87 -18.34
N ALA A 19 -9.20 -49.93 -18.79
CA ALA A 19 -10.20 -48.93 -18.45
C ALA A 19 -10.53 -48.91 -16.94
N ILE A 20 -10.67 -50.09 -16.32
CA ILE A 20 -10.92 -50.20 -14.87
C ILE A 20 -9.75 -49.64 -14.06
N VAL A 21 -8.50 -49.97 -14.44
CA VAL A 21 -7.30 -49.43 -13.77
C VAL A 21 -7.24 -47.90 -13.89
N THR A 22 -7.57 -47.36 -15.06
CA THR A 22 -7.58 -45.91 -15.29
C THR A 22 -8.61 -45.20 -14.42
N VAL A 23 -9.82 -45.76 -14.31
CA VAL A 23 -10.88 -45.23 -13.44
C VAL A 23 -10.47 -45.30 -11.96
N ILE A 24 -9.87 -46.41 -11.52
CA ILE A 24 -9.37 -46.55 -10.14
C ILE A 24 -8.30 -45.50 -9.83
N VAL A 25 -7.35 -45.28 -10.73
CA VAL A 25 -6.30 -44.25 -10.57
C VAL A 25 -6.90 -42.86 -10.48
N ILE A 26 -7.88 -42.52 -11.34
CA ILE A 26 -8.58 -41.23 -11.29
C ILE A 26 -9.30 -41.07 -9.95
N VAL A 27 -10.02 -42.09 -9.48
CA VAL A 27 -10.73 -42.06 -8.19
C VAL A 27 -9.76 -41.88 -7.04
N ILE A 28 -8.63 -42.60 -7.02
CA ILE A 28 -7.59 -42.44 -5.98
C ILE A 28 -7.02 -41.02 -6.00
N VAL A 29 -6.69 -40.48 -7.18
CA VAL A 29 -6.17 -39.10 -7.31
C VAL A 29 -7.19 -38.09 -6.80
N VAL A 30 -8.47 -38.24 -7.15
CA VAL A 30 -9.55 -37.36 -6.66
C VAL A 30 -9.72 -37.48 -5.16
N VAL A 31 -9.71 -38.70 -4.61
CA VAL A 31 -9.82 -38.94 -3.16
C VAL A 31 -8.64 -38.34 -2.42
N VAL A 32 -7.41 -38.51 -2.91
CA VAL A 32 -6.20 -37.90 -2.33
C VAL A 32 -6.26 -36.38 -2.38
N LEU A 33 -6.72 -35.79 -3.49
CA LEU A 33 -6.93 -34.34 -3.60
C LEU A 33 -8.01 -33.83 -2.64
N VAL A 34 -9.09 -34.58 -2.46
CA VAL A 34 -10.17 -34.24 -1.52
C VAL A 34 -9.73 -34.38 -0.07
N ILE A 35 -8.95 -35.42 0.27
CA ILE A 35 -8.38 -35.62 1.62
C ILE A 35 -7.35 -34.54 1.92
N ASN A 36 -6.44 -34.22 1.00
CA ASN A 36 -5.46 -33.14 1.19
C ASN A 36 -6.14 -31.78 1.33
N LYS A 37 -7.19 -31.50 0.55
CA LYS A 37 -8.00 -30.28 0.70
C LYS A 37 -8.78 -30.23 2.02
N ARG A 38 -9.15 -31.39 2.58
CA ARG A 38 -9.75 -31.51 3.92
C ARG A 38 -8.73 -31.33 5.05
N ASN A 39 -7.46 -31.68 4.81
CA ASN A 39 -6.37 -31.59 5.79
C ASN A 39 -5.73 -30.19 5.88
N GLU A 40 -6.03 -29.26 4.97
CA GLU A 40 -5.76 -27.84 5.21
C GLU A 40 -6.78 -27.32 6.23
N GLY A 41 -6.36 -27.25 7.50
CA GLY A 41 -7.15 -26.66 8.58
C GLY A 41 -7.73 -25.29 8.19
N LYS A 42 -8.91 -24.96 8.73
CA LYS A 42 -9.63 -23.73 8.36
C LYS A 42 -8.73 -22.52 8.61
N ARG A 43 -8.49 -21.71 7.57
CA ARG A 43 -7.71 -20.47 7.67
C ARG A 43 -8.54 -19.42 8.42
N VAL A 44 -8.16 -19.13 9.66
CA VAL A 44 -8.91 -18.25 10.59
C VAL A 44 -8.35 -16.84 10.68
N GLY A 45 -7.07 -16.66 10.35
CA GLY A 45 -6.39 -15.37 10.25
C GLY A 45 -5.36 -15.36 9.12
N ALA A 46 -4.89 -14.18 8.74
CA ALA A 46 -3.90 -14.01 7.69
C ALA A 46 -3.10 -12.72 7.87
N VAL A 47 -1.90 -12.72 7.28
CA VAL A 47 -1.08 -11.52 7.06
C VAL A 47 -0.76 -11.45 5.57
N GLY A 48 -0.98 -10.30 4.97
CA GLY A 48 -0.52 -9.95 3.64
C GLY A 48 0.51 -8.83 3.75
N SER A 49 1.63 -8.98 3.06
CA SER A 49 2.73 -8.02 3.06
C SER A 49 3.34 -7.90 1.66
N SER A 50 3.92 -6.75 1.36
CA SER A 50 4.67 -6.50 0.12
C SER A 50 6.12 -7.01 0.19
N GLY A 51 6.64 -7.30 1.39
CA GLY A 51 7.97 -7.86 1.61
C GLY A 51 8.00 -9.39 1.49
N HIS A 52 9.07 -9.94 0.92
CA HIS A 52 9.27 -11.40 0.92
C HIS A 52 9.58 -11.89 2.34
N GLY A 53 8.84 -12.89 2.83
CA GLY A 53 9.03 -13.49 4.16
C GLY A 53 8.42 -12.70 5.33
N CYS A 54 7.91 -11.48 5.09
CA CYS A 54 7.43 -10.62 6.17
C CYS A 54 6.04 -11.04 6.68
N ALA A 55 5.17 -11.60 5.83
CA ALA A 55 3.89 -12.12 6.27
C ALA A 55 4.07 -13.33 7.20
N GLU A 56 5.06 -14.18 6.92
CA GLU A 56 5.42 -15.33 7.75
C GLU A 56 5.91 -14.87 9.13
N ILE A 57 6.67 -13.78 9.21
CA ILE A 57 7.05 -13.16 10.49
C ILE A 57 5.79 -12.70 11.25
N GLY A 58 4.88 -11.96 10.62
CA GLY A 58 3.63 -11.52 11.26
C GLY A 58 2.80 -12.71 11.78
N VAL A 59 2.61 -13.75 10.97
CA VAL A 59 1.92 -14.97 11.41
C VAL A 59 2.66 -15.69 12.53
N SER A 60 3.99 -15.70 12.53
CA SER A 60 4.77 -16.28 13.63
C SER A 60 4.51 -15.56 14.95
N ILE A 61 4.30 -14.24 14.92
CA ILE A 61 3.96 -13.43 16.10
C ILE A 61 2.54 -13.76 16.59
N LEU A 62 1.56 -13.87 15.69
CA LEU A 62 0.21 -14.33 16.05
C LEU A 62 0.25 -15.71 16.71
N LYS A 63 1.08 -16.63 16.20
CA LYS A 63 1.25 -17.99 16.76
C LYS A 63 1.95 -18.00 18.11
N LYS A 64 2.77 -16.99 18.42
CA LYS A 64 3.42 -16.81 19.73
C LYS A 64 2.49 -16.19 20.78
N GLY A 65 1.22 -15.94 20.44
CA GLY A 65 0.24 -15.33 21.34
C GLY A 65 0.16 -13.80 21.25
N GLY A 66 0.86 -13.18 20.29
CA GLY A 66 0.70 -11.76 19.98
C GLY A 66 -0.64 -11.48 19.30
N ASN A 67 -1.09 -10.23 19.37
CA ASN A 67 -2.33 -9.79 18.73
C ASN A 67 -2.09 -9.21 17.32
N ALA A 68 -3.15 -8.67 16.70
CA ALA A 68 -3.06 -8.05 15.37
C ALA A 68 -2.02 -6.91 15.32
N VAL A 69 -1.89 -6.12 16.39
CA VAL A 69 -0.95 -5.00 16.48
C VAL A 69 0.49 -5.48 16.60
N ASP A 70 0.77 -6.47 17.46
CA ASP A 70 2.12 -7.07 17.57
C ASP A 70 2.57 -7.64 16.22
N SER A 71 1.67 -8.37 15.55
CA SER A 71 1.90 -8.91 14.20
C SER A 71 2.21 -7.81 13.20
N THR A 72 1.44 -6.71 13.23
CA THR A 72 1.69 -5.55 12.34
C THR A 72 3.05 -4.92 12.60
N ILE A 73 3.44 -4.69 13.86
CA ILE A 73 4.73 -4.08 14.21
C ILE A 73 5.89 -4.93 13.72
N ALA A 74 5.87 -6.24 13.98
CA ALA A 74 6.94 -7.13 13.51
C ALA A 74 7.03 -7.20 11.98
N THR A 75 5.87 -7.19 11.31
CA THR A 75 5.80 -7.15 9.84
C THR A 75 6.36 -5.83 9.29
N LEU A 76 6.07 -4.69 9.93
CA LEU A 76 6.58 -3.36 9.56
C LEU A 76 8.11 -3.27 9.68
N PHE A 77 8.69 -3.82 10.76
CA PHE A 77 10.15 -3.90 10.89
C PHE A 77 10.76 -4.73 9.75
N CYS A 78 10.17 -5.90 9.44
CA CYS A 78 10.64 -6.73 8.33
C CYS A 78 10.53 -5.99 7.00
N GLU A 79 9.39 -5.34 6.71
CA GLU A 79 9.20 -4.61 5.46
C GLU A 79 10.15 -3.43 5.32
N GLY A 80 10.44 -2.69 6.39
CA GLY A 80 11.44 -1.61 6.35
C GLY A 80 12.85 -2.06 5.95
N VAL A 81 13.15 -3.36 6.13
CA VAL A 81 14.39 -3.98 5.65
C VAL A 81 14.20 -4.54 4.24
N MET A 82 13.19 -5.38 4.03
CA MET A 82 12.98 -6.11 2.77
C MET A 82 12.55 -5.22 1.61
N MET A 83 11.86 -4.12 1.89
CA MET A 83 11.31 -3.13 0.96
C MET A 83 11.89 -1.73 1.23
N SER A 84 13.17 -1.68 1.60
CA SER A 84 13.89 -0.46 2.02
C SER A 84 13.90 0.64 0.96
N GLU A 85 13.61 0.32 -0.28
CA GLU A 85 13.47 1.29 -1.36
C GLU A 85 12.15 2.06 -1.32
N SER A 86 11.18 1.63 -0.52
CA SER A 86 9.83 2.21 -0.50
C SER A 86 9.33 2.62 0.88
N MET A 87 9.83 2.00 1.96
CA MET A 87 9.45 2.33 3.34
C MET A 87 10.56 2.00 4.33
N GLY A 88 10.47 2.47 5.57
CA GLY A 88 11.38 2.09 6.66
C GLY A 88 11.51 3.16 7.72
N LEU A 89 12.32 2.92 8.77
CA LEU A 89 12.41 3.80 9.95
C LEU A 89 12.68 5.30 9.70
N GLY A 90 13.12 5.66 8.50
CA GLY A 90 13.32 7.04 8.09
C GLY A 90 12.12 7.71 7.43
N GLY A 91 10.92 7.13 7.45
CA GLY A 91 9.70 7.69 6.84
C GLY A 91 8.53 7.85 7.81
N GLY A 92 7.31 7.68 7.31
CA GLY A 92 6.08 7.66 8.10
C GLY A 92 4.97 6.78 7.52
N PHE A 93 3.91 6.58 8.31
CA PHE A 93 2.78 5.71 7.93
C PHE A 93 1.42 6.24 8.39
N PHE A 94 0.37 5.72 7.75
CA PHE A 94 -1.00 5.76 8.25
C PHE A 94 -1.51 4.36 8.53
N LEU A 95 -2.26 4.21 9.62
CA LEU A 95 -2.84 2.94 10.05
C LEU A 95 -4.32 3.14 10.39
N VAL A 96 -5.15 2.14 10.06
CA VAL A 96 -6.46 1.94 10.68
C VAL A 96 -6.52 0.59 11.37
N LEU A 97 -7.13 0.59 12.56
CA LEU A 97 -7.31 -0.56 13.44
C LEU A 97 -8.80 -0.74 13.72
N TYR A 98 -9.26 -1.99 13.67
CA TYR A 98 -10.57 -2.41 14.15
C TYR A 98 -10.41 -3.49 15.20
N ASN A 99 -10.97 -3.25 16.38
CA ASN A 99 -11.09 -4.25 17.44
C ASN A 99 -12.47 -4.90 17.34
N LYS A 100 -12.51 -6.21 17.07
CA LYS A 100 -13.75 -6.95 16.87
C LYS A 100 -14.53 -7.12 18.17
N THR A 101 -13.83 -7.25 19.29
CA THR A 101 -14.45 -7.50 20.60
C THR A 101 -15.15 -6.26 21.13
N THR A 102 -14.49 -5.10 21.06
CA THR A 102 -15.06 -3.82 21.56
C THR A 102 -15.88 -3.11 20.49
N GLY A 103 -15.67 -3.42 19.21
CA GLY A 103 -16.26 -2.70 18.08
C GLY A 103 -15.60 -1.34 17.80
N GLU A 104 -14.53 -1.00 18.51
CA GLU A 104 -13.84 0.27 18.36
C GLU A 104 -12.99 0.33 17.09
N THR A 105 -12.87 1.53 16.54
CA THR A 105 -12.02 1.82 15.38
C THR A 105 -11.09 2.98 15.69
N TRP A 106 -9.84 2.86 15.24
CA TRP A 106 -8.79 3.83 15.50
C TRP A 106 -8.04 4.14 14.21
N ALA A 107 -7.57 5.38 14.06
CA ALA A 107 -6.58 5.74 13.07
C ALA A 107 -5.33 6.31 13.76
N LEU A 108 -4.15 5.93 13.28
CA LEU A 108 -2.88 6.51 13.69
C LEU A 108 -2.23 7.20 12.50
N ASP A 109 -1.93 8.48 12.68
CA ASP A 109 -1.16 9.31 11.76
C ASP A 109 0.27 9.43 12.28
N ALA A 110 1.16 8.62 11.73
CA ALA A 110 2.60 8.69 11.96
C ALA A 110 3.32 9.26 10.73
N ARG A 111 2.65 10.14 9.98
CA ARG A 111 3.24 10.88 8.86
C ARG A 111 4.35 11.81 9.36
N GLU A 112 5.36 11.99 8.53
CA GLU A 112 6.47 12.89 8.81
C GLU A 112 6.00 14.35 8.91
N THR A 113 6.71 15.16 9.71
CA THR A 113 6.43 16.59 9.86
C THR A 113 7.56 17.44 9.29
N ALA A 114 7.23 18.59 8.72
CA ALA A 114 8.22 19.60 8.36
C ALA A 114 9.03 20.03 9.60
N PRO A 115 10.37 20.06 9.52
CA PRO A 115 11.22 20.57 10.60
C PRO A 115 10.85 22.00 11.03
N THR A 116 11.16 22.37 12.27
CA THR A 116 10.87 23.71 12.79
C THR A 116 11.54 24.83 11.98
N ALA A 117 12.71 24.56 11.39
CA ALA A 117 13.44 25.48 10.53
C ALA A 117 12.92 25.58 9.09
N SER A 118 11.86 24.83 8.72
CA SER A 118 11.29 24.88 7.38
C SER A 118 10.61 26.21 7.08
N ARG A 119 10.70 26.65 5.81
CA ARG A 119 10.01 27.84 5.31
C ARG A 119 9.23 27.51 4.05
N GLU A 120 8.14 28.23 3.84
CA GLU A 120 7.28 28.11 2.66
C GLU A 120 8.08 28.23 1.34
N ASP A 121 9.08 29.10 1.30
CA ASP A 121 9.87 29.45 0.12
C ASP A 121 11.23 28.73 0.04
N MET A 122 11.51 27.74 0.89
CA MET A 122 12.86 27.19 1.05
C MET A 122 13.45 26.52 -0.20
N TYR A 123 12.62 26.22 -1.20
CA TYR A 123 13.02 25.67 -2.49
C TYR A 123 13.08 26.69 -3.63
N LEU A 124 12.63 27.93 -3.41
CA LEU A 124 12.74 28.97 -4.44
C LEU A 124 14.22 29.26 -4.74
N GLY A 125 14.56 29.27 -6.03
CA GLY A 125 15.94 29.46 -6.50
C GLY A 125 16.90 28.31 -6.21
N GLN A 126 16.42 27.18 -5.66
CA GLN A 126 17.22 25.97 -5.49
C GLN A 126 17.18 25.10 -6.77
N PRO A 127 18.10 24.13 -6.92
CA PRO A 127 17.98 23.12 -7.97
C PRO A 127 16.62 22.42 -7.96
N SER A 128 16.12 22.02 -9.13
CA SER A 128 14.77 21.43 -9.29
C SER A 128 14.54 20.13 -8.51
N ASN A 129 15.61 19.49 -8.04
CA ASN A 129 15.55 18.28 -7.22
C ASN A 129 15.78 18.54 -5.72
N ALA A 130 15.81 19.79 -5.27
CA ALA A 130 16.08 20.11 -3.85
C ALA A 130 15.01 19.60 -2.89
N SER A 131 13.76 19.49 -3.34
CA SER A 131 12.66 18.85 -2.60
C SER A 131 12.69 17.33 -2.67
N LEU A 132 13.45 16.76 -3.61
CA LEU A 132 13.54 15.33 -3.87
C LEU A 132 14.78 14.70 -3.23
N ARG A 133 15.90 15.42 -3.13
CA ARG A 133 17.21 14.83 -2.80
C ARG A 133 17.98 15.63 -1.77
N GLY A 134 18.79 14.92 -0.98
CA GLY A 134 19.64 15.51 0.05
C GLY A 134 18.89 15.78 1.35
N GLY A 135 19.57 16.35 2.34
CA GLY A 135 19.00 16.49 3.68
C GLY A 135 17.82 17.46 3.78
N LYS A 136 17.68 18.43 2.85
CA LYS A 136 16.57 19.40 2.87
C LYS A 136 15.22 18.77 2.50
N SER A 137 15.23 17.68 1.73
CA SER A 137 14.00 16.96 1.37
C SER A 137 13.44 16.12 2.52
N VAL A 138 14.22 15.91 3.58
CA VAL A 138 13.87 15.02 4.69
C VAL A 138 12.92 15.74 5.66
N ALA A 139 11.74 15.15 5.84
CA ALA A 139 10.83 15.49 6.93
C ALA A 139 11.14 14.63 8.16
N VAL A 140 10.75 15.07 9.36
CA VAL A 140 11.04 14.38 10.63
C VAL A 140 10.41 12.98 10.60
N PRO A 141 11.20 11.89 10.65
CA PRO A 141 10.68 10.53 10.55
C PRO A 141 9.71 10.18 11.67
N GLY A 142 8.60 9.51 11.35
CA GLY A 142 7.55 9.14 12.29
C GLY A 142 7.44 7.64 12.60
N GLU A 143 8.04 6.79 11.77
CA GLU A 143 7.84 5.34 11.80
C GLU A 143 8.03 4.71 13.19
N LEU A 144 9.23 4.87 13.79
CA LEU A 144 9.56 4.19 15.05
C LEU A 144 8.67 4.67 16.21
N ARG A 145 8.38 5.97 16.26
CA ARG A 145 7.48 6.56 17.26
C ARG A 145 6.05 6.02 17.11
N GLY A 146 5.59 5.86 15.87
CA GLY A 146 4.31 5.22 15.59
C GLY A 146 4.26 3.77 16.06
N TYR A 147 5.31 2.97 15.79
CA TYR A 147 5.37 1.57 16.23
C TYR A 147 5.34 1.46 17.75
N TRP A 148 6.06 2.34 18.43
CA TRP A 148 6.12 2.36 19.88
C TRP A 148 4.80 2.81 20.51
N GLU A 149 4.13 3.79 19.91
CA GLU A 149 2.81 4.24 20.37
C GLU A 149 1.76 3.13 20.22
N LEU A 150 1.80 2.38 19.11
CA LEU A 150 0.98 1.18 18.92
C LEU A 150 1.27 0.12 19.98
N TYR A 151 2.54 -0.19 20.21
CA TYR A 151 2.96 -1.19 21.19
C TYR A 151 2.51 -0.84 22.61
N LYS A 152 2.75 0.41 23.06
CA LYS A 152 2.36 0.85 24.40
C LYS A 152 0.85 0.80 24.61
N ARG A 153 0.06 1.16 23.58
CA ARG A 153 -1.39 1.30 23.71
C ARG A 153 -2.15 0.00 23.44
N PHE A 154 -1.67 -0.81 22.51
CA PHE A 154 -2.39 -1.96 21.98
C PHE A 154 -1.53 -3.23 21.88
N GLY A 155 -0.30 -3.24 22.40
CA GLY A 155 0.54 -4.45 22.41
C GLY A 155 -0.14 -5.61 23.14
N GLY A 156 -0.04 -6.81 22.58
CA GLY A 156 -0.71 -8.02 23.09
C GLY A 156 0.05 -8.72 24.22
N GLY A 157 1.10 -8.08 24.76
CA GLY A 157 1.89 -8.59 25.89
C GLY A 157 3.17 -9.32 25.52
N LEU A 158 3.48 -9.49 24.23
CA LEU A 158 4.79 -9.97 23.81
C LEU A 158 5.88 -8.92 24.09
N PRO A 159 7.10 -9.31 24.52
CA PRO A 159 8.20 -8.38 24.67
C PRO A 159 8.55 -7.65 23.37
N TRP A 160 8.75 -6.33 23.44
CA TRP A 160 9.12 -5.46 22.31
C TRP A 160 10.25 -6.04 21.44
N LYS A 161 11.32 -6.53 22.09
CA LYS A 161 12.47 -7.15 21.41
C LYS A 161 12.09 -8.35 20.54
N ASP A 162 11.07 -9.12 20.94
CA ASP A 162 10.65 -10.33 20.22
C ASP A 162 9.94 -9.97 18.90
N LEU A 163 9.39 -8.77 18.80
CA LEU A 163 8.80 -8.23 17.56
C LEU A 163 9.88 -7.80 16.55
N ILE A 164 11.10 -7.51 17.02
CA ILE A 164 12.20 -6.97 16.21
C ILE A 164 13.23 -8.04 15.85
N GLN A 165 13.43 -9.02 16.72
CA GLN A 165 14.46 -10.06 16.59
C GLN A 165 14.47 -10.75 15.21
N PRO A 166 13.32 -11.16 14.61
CA PRO A 166 13.34 -11.77 13.28
C PRO A 166 13.97 -10.88 12.21
N THR A 167 13.78 -9.57 12.31
CA THR A 167 14.34 -8.58 11.37
C THR A 167 15.84 -8.35 11.62
N ILE A 168 16.29 -8.38 12.87
CA ILE A 168 17.72 -8.35 13.22
C ILE A 168 18.43 -9.54 12.56
N ASP A 169 17.83 -10.73 12.63
CA ASP A 169 18.37 -11.95 12.04
C ASP A 169 18.46 -11.86 10.51
N ILE A 170 17.45 -11.27 9.84
CA ILE A 170 17.50 -10.97 8.40
C ILE A 170 18.70 -10.06 8.07
N CYS A 171 18.90 -8.97 8.82
CA CYS A 171 20.01 -8.05 8.58
C CYS A 171 21.39 -8.70 8.77
N LYS A 172 21.52 -9.64 9.72
CA LYS A 172 22.77 -10.37 10.02
C LYS A 172 23.06 -11.51 9.05
N ASN A 173 22.04 -12.29 8.72
CA ASN A 173 22.19 -13.52 7.94
C ASN A 173 22.15 -13.23 6.44
N GLY A 174 21.36 -12.23 6.02
CA GLY A 174 21.29 -11.75 4.66
C GLY A 174 19.84 -11.51 4.22
N GLN A 175 19.63 -10.37 3.59
CA GLN A 175 18.39 -10.00 2.90
C GLN A 175 18.37 -10.60 1.49
N TYR A 176 17.28 -11.29 1.15
CA TYR A 176 17.07 -11.87 -0.17
C TYR A 176 16.73 -10.80 -1.22
N VAL A 177 17.39 -10.85 -2.39
CA VAL A 177 17.11 -9.95 -3.50
C VAL A 177 15.99 -10.52 -4.38
N THR A 178 14.80 -9.93 -4.24
CA THR A 178 13.64 -10.26 -5.07
C THR A 178 13.76 -9.66 -6.49
N LYS A 179 12.94 -10.14 -7.43
CA LYS A 179 12.80 -9.53 -8.75
C LYS A 179 12.44 -8.05 -8.66
N HIS A 180 11.55 -7.69 -7.73
CA HIS A 180 11.14 -6.30 -7.53
C HIS A 180 12.32 -5.44 -7.06
N LEU A 181 13.00 -5.82 -5.97
CA LEU A 181 14.13 -5.07 -5.43
C LEU A 181 15.26 -4.90 -6.47
N HIS A 182 15.59 -5.98 -7.20
CA HIS A 182 16.57 -5.89 -8.28
C HIS A 182 16.17 -4.90 -9.38
N SER A 183 14.89 -4.85 -9.78
CA SER A 183 14.42 -3.84 -10.73
C SER A 183 14.63 -2.41 -10.23
N ARG A 184 14.53 -2.20 -8.91
CA ARG A 184 14.73 -0.89 -8.27
C ARG A 184 16.22 -0.55 -8.16
N PHE A 185 17.09 -1.54 -7.94
CA PHE A 185 18.54 -1.39 -8.07
C PHE A 185 18.93 -0.93 -9.47
N ILE A 186 18.44 -1.58 -10.52
CA ILE A 186 18.72 -1.19 -11.91
C ILE A 186 18.21 0.24 -12.17
N MET A 187 16.95 0.51 -11.82
CA MET A 187 16.30 1.80 -12.06
C MET A 187 17.04 2.98 -11.40
N ARG A 188 17.63 2.76 -10.22
CA ARG A 188 18.28 3.81 -9.42
C ARG A 188 19.77 3.54 -9.18
N LYS A 189 20.44 2.78 -10.06
CA LYS A 189 21.84 2.38 -9.88
C LYS A 189 22.78 3.55 -9.63
N GLN A 190 22.64 4.64 -10.40
CA GLN A 190 23.46 5.84 -10.24
C GLN A 190 23.23 6.53 -8.88
N LEU A 191 21.98 6.58 -8.42
CA LEU A 191 21.63 7.17 -7.12
C LEU A 191 22.32 6.40 -6.00
N LEU A 192 22.21 5.07 -6.02
CA LEU A 192 22.84 4.19 -5.04
C LEU A 192 24.37 4.25 -5.09
N TRP A 193 24.95 4.44 -6.28
CA TRP A 193 26.39 4.56 -6.45
C TRP A 193 26.96 5.87 -5.88
N ASN A 194 26.20 6.96 -6.00
CA ASN A 194 26.64 8.30 -5.60
C ASN A 194 26.71 8.47 -4.07
N ASP A 195 25.91 7.71 -3.31
CA ASP A 195 26.01 7.70 -1.85
C ASP A 195 26.92 6.57 -1.36
N LEU A 196 27.95 6.91 -0.58
CA LEU A 196 28.97 5.94 -0.13
C LEU A 196 28.38 4.81 0.72
N VAL A 197 27.37 5.11 1.56
CA VAL A 197 26.77 4.16 2.49
C VAL A 197 25.82 3.21 1.75
N MET A 198 25.01 3.74 0.85
CA MET A 198 24.17 2.94 -0.06
C MET A 198 25.03 2.07 -0.96
N ARG A 199 26.12 2.60 -1.52
CA ARG A 199 27.04 1.84 -2.37
C ARG A 199 27.66 0.66 -1.61
N ASP A 200 28.16 0.90 -0.40
CA ASP A 200 28.70 -0.16 0.46
C ASP A 200 27.65 -1.21 0.87
N THR A 201 26.38 -0.81 0.98
CA THR A 201 25.28 -1.70 1.37
C THR A 201 24.76 -2.55 0.20
N PHE A 202 24.56 -1.94 -0.98
CA PHE A 202 23.79 -2.53 -2.08
C PHE A 202 24.63 -3.03 -3.26
N PHE A 203 25.94 -2.78 -3.28
CA PHE A 203 26.84 -3.29 -4.32
C PHE A 203 27.65 -4.48 -3.82
N ASP A 204 27.75 -5.51 -4.65
CA ASP A 204 28.67 -6.62 -4.46
C ASP A 204 30.09 -6.15 -4.81
N LYS A 205 30.96 -6.12 -3.79
CA LYS A 205 32.36 -5.68 -3.91
C LYS A 205 33.16 -6.49 -4.93
N LYS A 206 32.75 -7.73 -5.24
CA LYS A 206 33.44 -8.59 -6.21
C LYS A 206 33.11 -8.21 -7.65
N THR A 207 31.86 -7.85 -7.91
CA THR A 207 31.39 -7.53 -9.26
C THR A 207 31.37 -6.03 -9.54
N ASN A 208 31.48 -5.21 -8.49
CA ASN A 208 31.31 -3.77 -8.54
C ASN A 208 29.95 -3.36 -9.15
N ASP A 209 28.93 -4.19 -8.93
CA ASP A 209 27.55 -3.97 -9.37
C ASP A 209 26.58 -4.27 -8.23
N THR A 210 25.35 -3.78 -8.34
CA THR A 210 24.26 -4.08 -7.41
C THR A 210 23.98 -5.59 -7.33
N TYR A 211 23.58 -6.06 -6.16
CA TYR A 211 23.20 -7.48 -5.99
C TYR A 211 22.07 -7.87 -6.96
N LYS A 212 22.17 -9.09 -7.49
CA LYS A 212 21.26 -9.67 -8.48
C LYS A 212 20.16 -10.50 -7.84
N ILE A 213 19.08 -10.73 -8.59
CA ILE A 213 17.97 -11.61 -8.17
C ILE A 213 18.52 -12.95 -7.70
N GLY A 214 18.01 -13.45 -6.57
CA GLY A 214 18.43 -14.75 -6.01
C GLY A 214 19.64 -14.66 -5.07
N GLN A 215 20.35 -13.52 -5.04
CA GLN A 215 21.45 -13.31 -4.11
C GLN A 215 20.97 -12.83 -2.74
N TYR A 216 21.88 -12.87 -1.76
CA TYR A 216 21.69 -12.36 -0.42
C TYR A 216 22.77 -11.31 -0.10
N PHE A 217 22.40 -10.25 0.62
CA PHE A 217 23.34 -9.25 1.12
C PHE A 217 23.05 -8.88 2.57
N LYS A 218 24.08 -8.56 3.34
CA LYS A 218 23.96 -8.25 4.78
C LYS A 218 23.83 -6.75 5.02
N ARG A 219 23.16 -6.37 6.10
CA ARG A 219 23.00 -4.97 6.54
C ARG A 219 23.46 -4.81 8.00
N PRO A 220 24.77 -4.96 8.29
CA PRO A 220 25.28 -4.98 9.67
C PRO A 220 25.03 -3.67 10.43
N ARG A 221 25.08 -2.50 9.77
CA ARG A 221 24.71 -1.21 10.39
C ARG A 221 23.26 -1.22 10.86
N MET A 222 22.35 -1.64 10.00
CA MET A 222 20.92 -1.74 10.33
C MET A 222 20.67 -2.78 11.43
N ALA A 223 21.37 -3.91 11.42
CA ALA A 223 21.26 -4.90 12.50
C ALA A 223 21.59 -4.29 13.86
N LYS A 224 22.71 -3.56 13.97
CA LYS A 224 23.12 -2.88 15.21
C LYS A 224 22.10 -1.83 15.66
N THR A 225 21.56 -1.06 14.72
CA THR A 225 20.49 -0.09 14.99
C THR A 225 19.25 -0.78 15.56
N LEU A 226 18.82 -1.89 14.95
CA LEU A 226 17.66 -2.64 15.42
C LEU A 226 17.90 -3.31 16.77
N GLU A 227 19.13 -3.74 17.09
CA GLU A 227 19.48 -4.23 18.43
C GLU A 227 19.35 -3.13 19.49
N ILE A 228 19.81 -1.92 19.18
CA ILE A 228 19.66 -0.76 20.07
C ILE A 228 18.17 -0.44 20.27
N ILE A 229 17.38 -0.41 19.19
CA ILE A 229 15.93 -0.19 19.25
C ILE A 229 15.22 -1.30 20.05
N ALA A 230 15.66 -2.55 19.93
CA ALA A 230 15.10 -3.67 20.70
C ALA A 230 15.34 -3.54 22.21
N ASN A 231 16.46 -2.92 22.60
CA ASN A 231 16.84 -2.75 24.00
C ASN A 231 16.32 -1.44 24.62
N GLU A 232 16.36 -0.33 23.88
CA GLU A 232 15.99 1.01 24.36
C GLU A 232 14.52 1.37 24.08
N GLY A 233 13.82 0.58 23.26
CA GLY A 233 12.44 0.87 22.86
C GLY A 233 12.34 1.90 21.74
N GLY A 234 11.14 2.44 21.55
CA GLY A 234 10.86 3.40 20.47
C GLY A 234 11.48 4.78 20.63
N ASP A 235 12.05 5.08 21.80
CA ASP A 235 12.71 6.35 22.06
C ASP A 235 14.13 6.39 21.48
N ALA A 236 14.72 5.23 21.17
CA ALA A 236 16.10 5.07 20.72
C ALA A 236 16.53 6.04 19.61
N LEU A 237 15.66 6.24 18.59
CA LEU A 237 15.95 7.11 17.45
C LEU A 237 15.63 8.58 17.72
N HIS A 238 14.58 8.87 18.48
CA HIS A 238 14.03 10.22 18.61
C HIS A 238 14.50 10.97 19.84
N ASN A 239 14.69 10.28 20.98
CA ASN A 239 15.19 10.84 22.23
C ASN A 239 16.03 9.78 22.98
N GLY A 240 16.96 9.14 22.27
CA GLY A 240 17.72 8.00 22.75
C GLY A 240 19.15 7.99 22.22
N SER A 241 19.84 6.86 22.34
CA SER A 241 21.28 6.80 22.04
C SER A 241 21.63 7.02 20.57
N LEU A 242 20.67 6.84 19.65
CA LEU A 242 20.88 7.04 18.20
C LEU A 242 20.65 8.49 17.76
N THR A 243 19.91 9.30 18.53
CA THR A 243 19.36 10.58 18.07
C THR A 243 20.44 11.56 17.61
N ALA A 244 21.46 11.81 18.42
CA ALA A 244 22.49 12.79 18.11
C ALA A 244 23.27 12.44 16.83
N ALA A 245 23.66 11.18 16.67
CA ALA A 245 24.39 10.72 15.49
C ALA A 245 23.51 10.73 14.23
N PHE A 246 22.24 10.35 14.36
CA PHE A 246 21.29 10.36 13.26
C PHE A 246 21.00 11.78 12.75
N VAL A 247 20.77 12.74 13.66
CA VAL A 247 20.60 14.16 13.30
C VAL A 247 21.85 14.73 12.64
N LYS A 248 23.04 14.37 13.16
CA LYS A 248 24.30 14.78 12.53
C LYS A 248 24.43 14.27 11.10
N ASP A 249 24.09 13.00 10.83
CA ASP A 249 24.15 12.44 9.48
C ASP A 249 23.22 13.18 8.50
N ILE A 250 22.04 13.62 8.96
CA ILE A 250 21.10 14.42 8.17
C ILE A 250 21.70 15.81 7.88
N ALA A 251 22.29 16.45 8.89
CA ALA A 251 22.94 17.75 8.76
C ALA A 251 24.16 17.70 7.80
N ASP A 252 24.96 16.64 7.86
CA ASP A 252 26.09 16.40 6.95
C ASP A 252 25.64 16.28 5.47
N LYS A 253 24.36 15.97 5.24
CA LYS A 253 23.72 15.96 3.91
C LYS A 253 22.96 17.25 3.58
N GLY A 254 23.14 18.30 4.38
CA GLY A 254 22.53 19.62 4.20
C GLY A 254 21.10 19.74 4.76
N GLY A 255 20.69 18.82 5.63
CA GLY A 255 19.36 18.83 6.25
C GLY A 255 19.23 19.82 7.40
N ILE A 256 17.97 20.09 7.75
CA ILE A 256 17.59 21.13 8.72
C ILE A 256 16.85 20.57 9.94
N ILE A 257 16.78 19.25 10.06
CA ILE A 257 16.23 18.57 11.25
C ILE A 257 17.18 18.79 12.42
N THR A 258 16.63 19.17 13.57
CA THR A 258 17.33 19.33 14.84
C THR A 258 17.02 18.18 15.80
N ILE A 259 17.79 18.07 16.88
CA ILE A 259 17.47 17.15 17.98
C ILE A 259 16.11 17.49 18.60
N GLU A 260 15.78 18.78 18.68
CA GLU A 260 14.48 19.23 19.22
C GLU A 260 13.32 18.77 18.34
N ASP A 261 13.45 18.84 17.00
CA ASP A 261 12.46 18.30 16.07
C ASP A 261 12.20 16.80 16.31
N MET A 262 13.27 16.02 16.48
CA MET A 262 13.18 14.58 16.79
C MET A 262 12.53 14.33 18.16
N ASN A 263 12.93 15.08 19.18
CA ASN A 263 12.40 14.96 20.54
C ASN A 263 10.91 15.33 20.62
N ASN A 264 10.47 16.30 19.83
CA ASN A 264 9.11 16.84 19.86
C ASN A 264 8.13 16.11 18.94
N TYR A 265 8.61 15.31 17.98
CA TYR A 265 7.73 14.56 17.07
C TYR A 265 6.79 13.61 17.83
N ARG A 266 5.50 13.64 17.50
CA ARG A 266 4.50 12.71 18.02
C ARG A 266 3.59 12.20 16.88
N PRO A 267 3.29 10.89 16.83
CA PRO A 267 2.19 10.39 16.00
C PRO A 267 0.84 10.82 16.62
N LEU A 268 -0.20 10.96 15.81
CA LEU A 268 -1.50 11.44 16.24
C LEU A 268 -2.58 10.37 16.12
N TRP A 269 -3.26 10.12 17.23
CA TRP A 269 -4.49 9.34 17.24
C TRP A 269 -5.64 10.19 16.68
N LYS A 270 -6.27 9.70 15.60
CA LYS A 270 -7.39 10.36 14.93
C LYS A 270 -8.59 9.43 14.84
N LYS A 271 -9.77 10.01 14.68
CA LYS A 271 -10.96 9.23 14.31
C LYS A 271 -10.84 8.82 12.84
N PRO A 272 -11.05 7.53 12.49
CA PRO A 272 -11.05 7.11 11.10
C PRO A 272 -12.24 7.70 10.35
N VAL A 273 -12.14 7.73 9.03
CA VAL A 273 -13.25 8.07 8.14
C VAL A 273 -14.12 6.84 8.00
N ILE A 274 -15.41 6.98 8.28
CA ILE A 274 -16.37 5.89 8.21
C ILE A 274 -17.47 6.26 7.22
N SER A 275 -17.75 5.39 6.25
CA SER A 275 -18.92 5.50 5.38
C SER A 275 -19.62 4.15 5.24
N THR A 276 -20.91 4.21 4.91
CA THR A 276 -21.70 3.02 4.56
C THR A 276 -21.92 3.01 3.06
N VAL A 277 -21.57 1.92 2.40
CA VAL A 277 -21.64 1.78 0.94
C VAL A 277 -22.50 0.57 0.55
N PHE A 278 -22.50 0.20 -0.73
CA PHE A 278 -23.30 -0.87 -1.32
C PHE A 278 -23.36 -2.14 -0.43
N ARG A 279 -24.57 -2.69 -0.27
CA ARG A 279 -24.89 -3.80 0.67
C ARG A 279 -24.65 -3.46 2.15
N ASN A 280 -24.81 -2.19 2.52
CA ASN A 280 -24.62 -1.67 3.89
C ASN A 280 -23.26 -2.02 4.50
N HIS A 281 -22.23 -2.21 3.66
CA HIS A 281 -20.88 -2.45 4.13
C HIS A 281 -20.33 -1.18 4.77
N THR A 282 -19.70 -1.31 5.94
CA THR A 282 -19.03 -0.19 6.62
C THR A 282 -17.58 -0.13 6.15
N VAL A 283 -17.17 0.98 5.54
CA VAL A 283 -15.79 1.24 5.10
C VAL A 283 -15.11 2.14 6.12
N ILE A 284 -14.01 1.68 6.69
CA ILE A 284 -13.17 2.39 7.66
C ILE A 284 -11.84 2.71 6.99
N SER A 285 -11.48 3.98 6.87
CA SER A 285 -10.24 4.41 6.20
C SER A 285 -9.54 5.55 6.96
N SER A 286 -8.29 5.82 6.59
CA SER A 286 -7.46 6.84 7.23
C SER A 286 -7.98 8.27 6.99
N PRO A 287 -7.99 9.17 7.99
CA PRO A 287 -8.38 10.56 7.84
C PRO A 287 -7.28 11.41 7.19
N LEU A 288 -7.60 12.67 6.86
CA LEU A 288 -6.61 13.66 6.43
C LEU A 288 -5.42 13.75 7.41
N PRO A 289 -4.18 13.94 6.90
CA PRO A 289 -3.84 14.28 5.50
C PRO A 289 -3.70 13.07 4.54
N ALA A 290 -4.10 11.87 4.95
CA ALA A 290 -4.21 10.72 4.06
C ALA A 290 -5.45 10.80 3.13
N SER A 291 -5.57 9.90 2.17
CA SER A 291 -6.62 9.99 1.12
C SER A 291 -7.87 9.13 1.37
N GLY A 292 -8.16 8.72 2.61
CA GLY A 292 -9.34 7.91 2.92
C GLY A 292 -10.67 8.63 2.67
N ASN A 293 -10.74 9.94 2.92
CA ASN A 293 -11.90 10.75 2.54
C ASN A 293 -12.18 10.72 1.02
N ILE A 294 -11.13 10.65 0.20
CA ILE A 294 -11.24 10.59 -1.26
C ILE A 294 -11.76 9.22 -1.69
N LEU A 295 -11.19 8.13 -1.13
CA LEU A 295 -11.66 6.77 -1.39
C LEU A 295 -13.13 6.60 -1.02
N ASN A 296 -13.51 7.00 0.20
CA ASN A 296 -14.87 6.83 0.69
C ASN A 296 -15.87 7.62 -0.18
N TYR A 297 -15.49 8.80 -0.66
CA TYR A 297 -16.31 9.58 -1.60
C TYR A 297 -16.47 8.90 -2.96
N ILE A 298 -15.41 8.30 -3.51
CA ILE A 298 -15.51 7.49 -4.75
C ILE A 298 -16.52 6.35 -4.56
N LEU A 299 -16.41 5.60 -3.46
CA LEU A 299 -17.32 4.48 -3.19
C LEU A 299 -18.76 4.96 -2.96
N ASP A 300 -18.95 6.10 -2.29
CA ASP A 300 -20.27 6.70 -2.11
C ASP A 300 -20.92 7.13 -3.43
N LEU A 301 -20.17 7.83 -4.30
CA LEU A 301 -20.63 8.22 -5.64
C LEU A 301 -21.10 7.02 -6.47
N LEU A 302 -20.41 5.88 -6.36
CA LEU A 302 -20.70 4.69 -7.16
C LEU A 302 -21.76 3.76 -6.54
N SER A 303 -21.96 3.83 -5.22
CA SER A 303 -22.87 2.96 -4.47
C SER A 303 -24.33 3.13 -4.93
N GLY A 304 -24.88 2.09 -5.55
CA GLY A 304 -26.24 2.12 -6.13
C GLY A 304 -26.35 2.89 -7.46
N TYR A 305 -25.25 3.46 -7.96
CA TYR A 305 -25.23 4.23 -9.21
C TYR A 305 -24.70 3.43 -10.41
N ILE A 306 -23.79 2.47 -10.19
CA ILE A 306 -23.29 1.59 -11.27
C ILE A 306 -24.08 0.29 -11.40
N ASP A 307 -24.18 -0.23 -12.62
CA ASP A 307 -24.81 -1.53 -12.89
C ASP A 307 -23.83 -2.67 -12.56
N VAL A 308 -23.98 -3.25 -11.37
CA VAL A 308 -23.12 -4.33 -10.87
C VAL A 308 -23.24 -5.62 -11.69
N THR A 309 -24.25 -5.77 -12.55
CA THR A 309 -24.42 -6.93 -13.43
C THR A 309 -23.63 -6.81 -14.74
N LYS A 310 -23.12 -5.60 -15.06
CA LYS A 310 -22.37 -5.31 -16.30
C LYS A 310 -20.99 -4.70 -16.01
N PRO A 311 -20.12 -5.39 -15.26
CA PRO A 311 -18.83 -4.87 -14.81
C PRO A 311 -17.90 -4.44 -15.96
N ASP A 312 -18.00 -5.09 -17.12
CA ASP A 312 -17.16 -4.84 -18.28
C ASP A 312 -17.81 -3.88 -19.30
N SER A 313 -18.96 -3.28 -18.98
CA SER A 313 -19.60 -2.31 -19.86
C SER A 313 -18.85 -0.97 -19.87
N VAL A 314 -18.85 -0.31 -21.03
CA VAL A 314 -18.26 1.02 -21.21
C VAL A 314 -18.91 2.03 -20.26
N ILE A 315 -20.23 2.00 -20.10
CA ILE A 315 -20.97 2.92 -19.22
C ILE A 315 -20.54 2.75 -17.76
N THR A 316 -20.40 1.51 -17.28
CA THR A 316 -19.95 1.27 -15.89
C THR A 316 -18.54 1.80 -15.67
N ASN A 317 -17.62 1.56 -16.60
CA ASN A 317 -16.24 2.04 -16.49
C ASN A 317 -16.14 3.56 -16.70
N GLN A 318 -16.99 4.17 -17.52
CA GLN A 318 -17.14 5.62 -17.66
C GLN A 318 -17.50 6.27 -16.33
N ARG A 319 -18.55 5.78 -15.67
CA ARG A 319 -18.99 6.28 -14.35
C ARG A 319 -17.90 6.13 -13.29
N ILE A 320 -17.18 5.01 -13.30
CA ILE A 320 -16.03 4.79 -12.41
C ILE A 320 -14.93 5.84 -12.66
N VAL A 321 -14.50 6.02 -13.92
CA VAL A 321 -13.45 7.00 -14.27
C VAL A 321 -13.86 8.43 -13.93
N GLU A 322 -15.09 8.83 -14.23
CA GLU A 322 -15.60 10.17 -13.92
C GLU A 322 -15.69 10.39 -12.40
N SER A 323 -16.07 9.37 -11.62
CA SER A 323 -16.06 9.47 -10.15
C SER A 323 -14.66 9.74 -9.60
N PHE A 324 -13.61 9.19 -10.22
CA PHE A 324 -12.23 9.50 -9.82
C PHE A 324 -11.92 10.97 -10.05
N LYS A 325 -12.31 11.54 -11.20
CA LYS A 325 -12.05 12.96 -11.51
C LYS A 325 -12.72 13.90 -10.51
N PHE A 326 -14.00 13.68 -10.21
CA PHE A 326 -14.69 14.45 -9.18
C PHE A 326 -14.05 14.31 -7.79
N ALA A 327 -13.58 13.11 -7.43
CA ALA A 327 -12.93 12.89 -6.15
C ALA A 327 -11.55 13.55 -6.05
N TYR A 328 -10.70 13.46 -7.09
CA TYR A 328 -9.40 14.13 -7.11
C TYR A 328 -9.52 15.65 -7.18
N ALA A 329 -10.59 16.19 -7.76
CA ALA A 329 -10.89 17.62 -7.68
C ALA A 329 -11.20 18.09 -6.25
N LYS A 330 -11.65 17.20 -5.36
CA LYS A 330 -11.72 17.51 -3.91
C LYS A 330 -10.34 17.40 -3.26
N ARG A 331 -9.53 16.41 -3.66
CA ARG A 331 -8.16 16.21 -3.14
C ARG A 331 -7.29 17.47 -3.25
N THR A 332 -7.43 18.24 -4.32
CA THR A 332 -6.66 19.49 -4.53
C THR A 332 -6.89 20.56 -3.45
N LYS A 333 -7.95 20.43 -2.65
CA LYS A 333 -8.35 21.40 -1.61
C LYS A 333 -7.85 21.01 -0.22
N PHE A 334 -7.36 19.79 -0.03
CA PHE A 334 -6.99 19.28 1.29
C PHE A 334 -5.51 19.48 1.60
N ALA A 335 -5.23 19.56 2.89
CA ALA A 335 -3.91 19.61 3.48
C ALA A 335 -3.95 19.02 4.90
N ASP A 336 -2.96 19.33 5.72
CA ASP A 336 -2.96 19.01 7.15
C ASP A 336 -4.17 19.65 7.87
N PRO A 337 -5.09 18.84 8.42
CA PRO A 337 -6.26 19.36 9.14
C PRO A 337 -5.90 20.06 10.46
N ASP A 338 -4.68 19.87 10.99
CA ASP A 338 -4.23 20.55 12.20
C ASP A 338 -3.91 22.04 11.94
N PHE A 339 -3.83 22.44 10.66
CA PHE A 339 -3.56 23.81 10.22
C PHE A 339 -4.76 24.50 9.56
N PHE A 340 -5.77 23.73 9.13
CA PHE A 340 -6.93 24.23 8.40
C PHE A 340 -8.18 23.41 8.72
N ASP A 341 -9.32 24.07 8.93
CA ASP A 341 -10.60 23.37 9.12
C ASP A 341 -11.22 22.96 7.78
N PHE A 342 -11.23 21.66 7.51
CA PHE A 342 -11.85 21.06 6.32
C PHE A 342 -13.26 20.54 6.56
N THR A 343 -13.81 20.68 7.78
CA THR A 343 -15.13 20.16 8.16
C THR A 343 -16.25 20.56 7.17
N PRO A 344 -16.32 21.82 6.66
CA PRO A 344 -17.34 22.19 5.68
C PRO A 344 -17.25 21.40 4.37
N ILE A 345 -16.03 21.22 3.84
CA ILE A 345 -15.80 20.47 2.59
C ILE A 345 -16.12 18.99 2.80
N LEU A 346 -15.68 18.42 3.93
CA LEU A 346 -15.92 17.03 4.27
C LEU A 346 -17.41 16.72 4.46
N LYS A 347 -18.15 17.58 5.18
CA LYS A 347 -19.61 17.44 5.34
C LYS A 347 -20.33 17.46 3.99
N ASN A 348 -19.90 18.34 3.08
CA ASN A 348 -20.45 18.38 1.73
C ASN A 348 -20.20 17.06 0.98
N MET A 349 -18.97 16.52 1.03
CA MET A 349 -18.64 15.26 0.37
C MET A 349 -19.41 14.05 0.92
N THR A 350 -19.81 14.07 2.19
CA THR A 350 -20.56 12.95 2.81
C THR A 350 -22.07 13.14 2.77
N SER A 351 -22.59 14.20 2.14
CA SER A 351 -24.02 14.48 2.11
C SER A 351 -24.71 13.86 0.90
N ALA A 352 -25.81 13.14 1.13
CA ALA A 352 -26.57 12.46 0.08
C ALA A 352 -26.99 13.42 -1.07
N ASN A 353 -27.35 14.66 -0.73
CA ASN A 353 -27.73 15.67 -1.72
C ASN A 353 -26.58 16.06 -2.65
N ILE A 354 -25.36 16.21 -2.13
CA ILE A 354 -24.18 16.56 -2.94
C ILE A 354 -23.69 15.37 -3.75
N THR A 355 -23.74 14.16 -3.17
CA THR A 355 -23.45 12.92 -3.91
C THR A 355 -24.38 12.79 -5.11
N GLU A 356 -25.68 13.00 -4.92
CA GLU A 356 -26.66 12.95 -6.02
C GLU A 356 -26.49 14.10 -7.03
N ALA A 357 -26.21 15.32 -6.56
CA ALA A 357 -25.89 16.43 -7.45
C ALA A 357 -24.65 16.15 -8.30
N THR A 358 -23.62 15.52 -7.73
CA THR A 358 -22.41 15.13 -8.46
C THR A 358 -22.69 14.03 -9.48
N ARG A 359 -23.51 13.03 -9.14
CA ARG A 359 -23.92 11.98 -10.08
C ARG A 359 -24.64 12.53 -11.31
N LYS A 360 -25.44 13.60 -11.15
CA LYS A 360 -26.10 14.29 -12.27
C LYS A 360 -25.13 15.01 -13.21
N LEU A 361 -23.92 15.33 -12.74
CA LEU A 361 -22.86 15.87 -13.58
C LEU A 361 -22.14 14.75 -14.35
N ILE A 362 -22.11 13.52 -13.85
CA ILE A 362 -21.50 12.39 -14.56
C ILE A 362 -22.38 12.01 -15.75
N LYS A 363 -21.86 12.25 -16.96
CA LYS A 363 -22.52 11.91 -18.21
C LYS A 363 -21.98 10.59 -18.77
N ASP A 364 -22.89 9.75 -19.27
CA ASP A 364 -22.55 8.42 -19.79
C ASP A 364 -21.87 8.47 -21.17
N ASN A 365 -22.06 9.55 -21.93
CA ASN A 365 -21.66 9.67 -23.33
C ASN A 365 -20.69 10.81 -23.62
N GLU A 366 -20.28 11.59 -22.62
CA GLU A 366 -19.24 12.62 -22.76
C GLU A 366 -18.40 12.78 -21.50
N THR A 367 -17.26 13.43 -21.64
CA THR A 367 -16.35 13.81 -20.54
C THR A 367 -15.83 15.22 -20.76
N SER A 368 -15.70 16.00 -19.69
CA SER A 368 -15.00 17.29 -19.76
C SER A 368 -13.48 17.10 -19.68
N GLN A 369 -12.73 17.88 -20.49
CA GLN A 369 -11.28 18.05 -20.41
C GLN A 369 -10.86 19.26 -19.55
N ASP A 370 -11.84 20.01 -19.04
CA ASP A 370 -11.62 21.15 -18.16
C ASP A 370 -11.62 20.71 -16.68
N PRO A 371 -10.50 20.84 -15.93
CA PRO A 371 -10.47 20.52 -14.51
C PRO A 371 -11.41 21.38 -13.65
N PHE A 372 -11.75 22.61 -14.07
CA PHE A 372 -12.68 23.47 -13.34
C PHE A 372 -14.10 22.91 -13.31
N TYR A 373 -14.52 22.18 -14.34
CA TYR A 373 -15.79 21.45 -14.37
C TYR A 373 -15.96 20.49 -13.19
N TYR A 374 -14.87 19.82 -12.79
CA TYR A 374 -14.87 18.90 -11.64
C TYR A 374 -14.77 19.63 -10.29
N GLY A 375 -14.60 20.96 -10.32
CA GLY A 375 -14.52 21.82 -9.15
C GLY A 375 -13.11 22.01 -8.60
N ALA A 376 -12.08 21.75 -9.39
CA ALA A 376 -10.70 22.06 -9.01
C ALA A 376 -10.41 23.55 -9.14
N SER A 377 -9.73 24.11 -8.15
CA SER A 377 -9.27 25.51 -8.12
C SER A 377 -7.76 25.63 -7.94
N THR A 378 -7.10 24.51 -7.68
CA THR A 378 -5.67 24.37 -7.41
C THR A 378 -5.19 23.05 -7.99
N ASN A 379 -3.89 22.93 -8.23
CA ASN A 379 -3.25 21.64 -8.50
C ASN A 379 -2.97 20.90 -7.18
N PHE A 380 -2.41 19.69 -7.27
CA PHE A 380 -1.88 18.97 -6.11
C PHE A 380 -0.50 18.41 -6.45
N GLN A 381 0.31 18.14 -5.41
CA GLN A 381 1.56 17.41 -5.59
C GLN A 381 1.35 15.90 -5.58
N GLU A 382 1.88 15.25 -6.62
CA GLU A 382 1.90 13.80 -6.73
C GLU A 382 2.96 13.25 -5.79
N ASP A 383 2.55 12.36 -4.90
CA ASP A 383 3.43 11.60 -4.02
C ASP A 383 3.68 10.21 -4.60
N HIS A 384 4.68 9.51 -4.07
CA HIS A 384 5.20 8.28 -4.68
C HIS A 384 5.47 7.17 -3.64
N GLY A 385 6.18 6.12 -4.10
CA GLY A 385 6.72 4.94 -3.38
C GLY A 385 6.16 4.60 -2.01
N THR A 386 5.65 3.38 -1.83
CA THR A 386 4.94 3.02 -0.60
C THR A 386 5.03 1.53 -0.38
N SER A 387 4.64 1.04 0.79
CA SER A 387 4.35 -0.37 1.05
C SER A 387 3.08 -0.52 1.88
N HIS A 388 2.39 -1.65 1.72
CA HIS A 388 1.16 -1.93 2.45
C HIS A 388 1.18 -3.30 3.12
N ILE A 389 0.68 -3.35 4.35
CA ILE A 389 0.48 -4.55 5.15
C ILE A 389 -0.99 -4.61 5.57
N SER A 390 -1.58 -5.79 5.39
CA SER A 390 -2.90 -6.15 5.88
C SER A 390 -2.78 -7.27 6.89
N VAL A 391 -3.41 -7.13 8.06
CA VAL A 391 -3.46 -8.17 9.10
C VAL A 391 -4.91 -8.42 9.47
N LEU A 392 -5.29 -9.69 9.52
CA LEU A 392 -6.54 -10.17 10.10
C LEU A 392 -6.21 -11.26 11.11
N SER A 393 -6.42 -10.98 12.39
CA SER A 393 -6.20 -11.95 13.46
C SER A 393 -7.28 -13.04 13.46
N PRO A 394 -6.99 -14.22 14.06
CA PRO A 394 -8.00 -15.26 14.29
C PRO A 394 -9.23 -14.78 15.06
N GLN A 395 -9.04 -13.81 15.97
CA GLN A 395 -10.07 -13.21 16.82
C GLN A 395 -10.97 -12.23 16.06
N GLY A 396 -10.58 -11.84 14.84
CA GLY A 396 -11.34 -10.92 13.98
C GLY A 396 -10.89 -9.46 14.06
N ASP A 397 -9.93 -9.13 14.93
CA ASP A 397 -9.26 -7.83 14.91
C ASP A 397 -8.49 -7.66 13.61
N ALA A 398 -8.52 -6.47 13.04
CA ALA A 398 -7.88 -6.16 11.78
C ALA A 398 -7.06 -4.88 11.84
N VAL A 399 -5.94 -4.88 11.13
CA VAL A 399 -5.07 -3.72 10.96
C VAL A 399 -4.72 -3.58 9.48
N ALA A 400 -4.95 -2.39 8.93
CA ALA A 400 -4.43 -2.00 7.63
C ALA A 400 -3.42 -0.87 7.83
N VAL A 401 -2.21 -1.00 7.29
CA VAL A 401 -1.17 0.02 7.41
C VAL A 401 -0.47 0.25 6.09
N THR A 402 -0.30 1.52 5.74
CA THR A 402 0.41 1.96 4.54
C THR A 402 1.56 2.87 4.99
N SER A 403 2.79 2.54 4.60
CA SER A 403 4.03 3.17 5.05
C SER A 403 4.92 3.59 3.86
N THR A 404 5.71 4.64 4.02
CA THR A 404 6.46 5.25 2.92
C THR A 404 7.71 6.00 3.37
N ILE A 405 8.73 6.07 2.50
CA ILE A 405 9.81 7.08 2.51
C ILE A 405 9.69 8.05 1.31
N ASN A 406 8.48 8.20 0.78
CA ASN A 406 8.09 8.83 -0.46
C ASN A 406 8.73 8.21 -1.72
N PHE A 407 9.66 8.86 -2.43
CA PHE A 407 10.19 8.29 -3.67
C PHE A 407 11.00 7.02 -3.44
N ILE A 408 11.29 6.30 -4.53
CA ILE A 408 12.17 5.13 -4.49
C ILE A 408 13.56 5.56 -3.98
N TRP A 409 13.95 5.07 -2.80
CA TRP A 409 15.13 5.46 -2.00
C TRP A 409 15.08 6.86 -1.39
N GLY A 410 13.90 7.48 -1.30
CA GLY A 410 13.62 8.76 -0.66
C GLY A 410 14.60 9.86 -1.06
N ALA A 411 15.21 10.51 -0.06
CA ALA A 411 16.19 11.58 -0.23
C ALA A 411 17.49 11.15 -0.94
N GLY A 412 17.66 9.85 -1.22
CA GLY A 412 18.78 9.33 -2.00
C GLY A 412 20.06 9.11 -1.19
N PHE A 413 19.95 9.01 0.14
CA PHE A 413 21.08 8.67 1.00
C PHE A 413 20.65 7.83 2.20
N GLN A 414 21.62 7.14 2.78
CA GLN A 414 21.48 6.33 3.97
C GLN A 414 22.33 6.94 5.10
N SER A 415 21.77 7.02 6.32
CA SER A 415 22.50 7.48 7.50
C SER A 415 23.73 6.60 7.74
N ASN A 416 24.89 7.23 7.92
CA ASN A 416 26.15 6.55 8.11
C ASN A 416 26.22 5.82 9.46
N SER A 417 25.64 6.42 10.51
CA SER A 417 25.62 5.86 11.86
C SER A 417 24.61 4.73 12.03
N THR A 418 23.42 4.85 11.43
CA THR A 418 22.30 3.92 11.69
C THR A 418 22.02 2.95 10.55
N GLY A 419 22.40 3.29 9.32
CA GLY A 419 22.00 2.53 8.15
C GLY A 419 20.53 2.70 7.74
N ILE A 420 19.81 3.67 8.31
CA ILE A 420 18.43 4.05 7.94
C ILE A 420 18.46 4.86 6.64
N ILE A 421 17.52 4.60 5.73
CA ILE A 421 17.30 5.39 4.50
C ILE A 421 16.26 6.47 4.80
N LEU A 422 16.52 7.69 4.35
CA LEU A 422 15.74 8.87 4.71
C LEU A 422 14.67 9.19 3.65
N ASN A 423 13.49 9.61 4.12
CA ASN A 423 12.40 10.07 3.26
C ASN A 423 12.74 11.35 2.49
N ASP A 424 12.03 11.58 1.39
CA ASP A 424 11.89 12.89 0.73
C ASP A 424 10.45 13.43 0.82
N SER A 425 9.80 13.24 1.98
CA SER A 425 8.38 13.60 2.15
C SER A 425 8.12 15.11 2.18
N MET A 426 9.16 15.96 2.29
CA MET A 426 8.99 17.40 2.07
C MET A 426 8.55 17.75 0.64
N ASP A 427 8.76 16.84 -0.34
CA ASP A 427 8.32 17.01 -1.73
C ASP A 427 6.79 17.07 -1.90
N ASP A 428 6.07 16.45 -0.96
CA ASP A 428 4.62 16.32 -1.03
C ASP A 428 3.89 17.60 -0.60
N PHE A 429 4.63 18.62 -0.13
CA PHE A 429 4.11 19.97 0.03
C PHE A 429 4.02 20.67 -1.32
N SER A 430 2.98 21.49 -1.48
CA SER A 430 2.88 22.39 -2.61
C SER A 430 3.97 23.47 -2.54
N GLN A 431 4.54 23.82 -3.69
CA GLN A 431 5.57 24.84 -3.79
C GLN A 431 4.97 26.16 -4.29
N PRO A 432 5.31 27.32 -3.70
CA PRO A 432 4.87 28.61 -4.20
C PRO A 432 5.31 28.85 -5.64
N ASN A 433 4.54 29.65 -6.38
CA ASN A 433 4.85 30.08 -7.74
C ASN A 433 4.95 28.97 -8.81
N SER A 434 4.55 27.73 -8.51
CA SER A 434 4.44 26.65 -9.50
C SER A 434 3.01 26.55 -10.06
N VAL A 435 2.78 27.03 -11.28
CA VAL A 435 1.50 26.88 -11.99
C VAL A 435 1.57 25.66 -12.90
N ASN A 436 0.54 24.81 -12.90
CA ASN A 436 0.53 23.63 -13.78
C ASN A 436 0.16 23.99 -15.23
N GLY A 437 0.22 23.01 -16.14
CA GLY A 437 -0.10 23.20 -17.56
C GLY A 437 -1.54 23.63 -17.87
N PHE A 438 -2.44 23.69 -16.88
CA PHE A 438 -3.82 24.15 -17.00
C PHE A 438 -4.04 25.54 -16.39
N GLY A 439 -2.98 26.24 -15.95
CA GLY A 439 -3.09 27.54 -15.31
C GLY A 439 -3.55 27.49 -13.85
N LEU A 440 -3.66 26.30 -13.24
CA LEU A 440 -4.06 26.17 -11.84
C LEU A 440 -2.90 26.47 -10.90
N PRO A 441 -3.10 27.35 -9.91
CA PRO A 441 -2.09 27.66 -8.91
C PRO A 441 -1.86 26.46 -7.99
N PRO A 442 -0.74 26.45 -7.26
CA PRO A 442 -0.47 25.42 -6.28
C PRO A 442 -1.42 25.53 -5.09
N ALA A 443 -1.68 24.41 -4.41
CA ALA A 443 -2.56 24.39 -3.25
C ALA A 443 -1.91 25.12 -2.06
N ALA A 444 -2.27 26.39 -1.86
CA ALA A 444 -1.75 27.20 -0.75
C ALA A 444 -2.02 26.56 0.63
N ALA A 445 -3.15 25.88 0.78
CA ALA A 445 -3.47 25.10 1.98
C ALA A 445 -2.40 24.04 2.27
N ASN A 446 -1.69 23.52 1.26
CA ASN A 446 -0.64 22.51 1.38
C ASN A 446 0.78 23.10 1.21
N PHE A 447 0.99 24.40 1.43
CA PHE A 447 2.34 24.97 1.52
C PHE A 447 3.09 24.52 2.78
N ILE A 448 4.42 24.57 2.73
CA ILE A 448 5.30 24.18 3.84
C ILE A 448 5.09 25.12 5.02
N LYS A 449 4.87 24.56 6.21
CA LYS A 449 4.90 25.27 7.49
C LYS A 449 5.63 24.41 8.54
N PRO A 450 6.41 24.99 9.46
CA PRO A 450 7.00 24.27 10.59
C PRO A 450 6.00 23.35 11.30
N GLY A 451 6.38 22.09 11.55
CA GLY A 451 5.58 21.09 12.27
C GLY A 451 4.40 20.50 11.48
N LYS A 452 4.13 20.98 10.26
CA LYS A 452 3.02 20.51 9.43
C LYS A 452 3.31 19.16 8.78
N ARG A 453 2.27 18.37 8.51
CA ARG A 453 2.34 17.14 7.72
C ARG A 453 1.95 17.40 6.26
N PRO A 454 2.71 16.87 5.29
CA PRO A 454 2.32 17.00 3.88
C PRO A 454 1.14 16.07 3.55
N MET A 455 0.38 16.43 2.51
CA MET A 455 -0.66 15.55 1.96
C MET A 455 -0.13 14.18 1.56
N SER A 456 -1.00 13.18 1.59
CA SER A 456 -0.65 11.83 1.15
C SER A 456 -1.81 11.10 0.45
N SER A 457 -1.45 10.23 -0.48
CA SER A 457 -2.30 9.29 -1.21
C SER A 457 -2.38 7.92 -0.56
N MET A 458 -1.70 7.70 0.57
CA MET A 458 -1.87 6.48 1.35
C MET A 458 -3.32 6.31 1.79
N VAL A 459 -3.87 5.10 1.63
CA VAL A 459 -5.24 4.77 2.05
C VAL A 459 -5.32 3.33 2.58
N PRO A 460 -4.93 3.05 3.84
CA PRO A 460 -5.29 1.80 4.50
C PRO A 460 -6.80 1.73 4.77
N VAL A 461 -7.41 0.56 4.55
CA VAL A 461 -8.87 0.36 4.62
C VAL A 461 -9.22 -0.96 5.28
N ILE A 462 -10.28 -0.93 6.11
CA ILE A 462 -10.97 -2.10 6.62
C ILE A 462 -12.45 -2.01 6.19
N VAL A 463 -13.02 -3.09 5.68
CA VAL A 463 -14.44 -3.18 5.32
C VAL A 463 -15.13 -4.22 6.19
N LEU A 464 -16.25 -3.82 6.78
CA LEU A 464 -17.10 -4.67 7.62
C LEU A 464 -18.43 -4.98 6.93
N ASP A 465 -18.98 -6.17 7.18
CA ASP A 465 -20.37 -6.48 6.88
C ASP A 465 -21.34 -5.84 7.88
N GLU A 466 -22.65 -6.00 7.64
CA GLU A 466 -23.72 -5.50 8.53
C GLU A 466 -23.62 -6.04 9.97
N LYS A 467 -23.05 -7.25 10.13
CA LYS A 467 -22.82 -7.91 11.42
C LYS A 467 -21.48 -7.50 12.05
N LYS A 468 -20.84 -6.46 11.52
CA LYS A 468 -19.54 -5.93 11.96
C LYS A 468 -18.42 -6.95 11.88
N ASN A 469 -18.50 -7.95 11.01
CA ASN A 469 -17.37 -8.84 10.74
C ASN A 469 -16.49 -8.23 9.67
N VAL A 470 -15.17 -8.35 9.85
CA VAL A 470 -14.22 -7.95 8.80
C VAL A 470 -14.40 -8.85 7.60
N ILE A 471 -14.74 -8.26 6.47
CA ILE A 471 -14.84 -8.95 5.17
C ILE A 471 -13.71 -8.57 4.22
N MET A 472 -13.04 -7.45 4.46
CA MET A 472 -11.87 -7.05 3.69
C MET A 472 -10.92 -6.18 4.52
N VAL A 473 -9.62 -6.40 4.36
CA VAL A 473 -8.53 -5.52 4.80
C VAL A 473 -7.70 -5.24 3.56
N ILE A 474 -7.50 -3.97 3.19
CA ILE A 474 -6.87 -3.62 1.92
C ILE A 474 -6.10 -2.31 1.99
N GLY A 475 -5.02 -2.26 1.23
CA GLY A 475 -4.39 -1.03 0.79
C GLY A 475 -3.38 -1.33 -0.31
N GLY A 476 -2.53 -0.37 -0.63
CA GLY A 476 -1.59 -0.56 -1.71
C GLY A 476 -0.44 0.43 -1.73
N ALA A 477 0.42 0.22 -2.71
CA ALA A 477 1.57 1.06 -3.00
C ALA A 477 1.48 1.62 -4.42
N GLY A 478 1.92 2.85 -4.65
CA GLY A 478 1.89 3.46 -5.99
C GLY A 478 1.48 4.93 -6.01
N GLY A 479 1.76 5.68 -4.94
CA GLY A 479 1.47 7.10 -4.86
C GLY A 479 0.00 7.42 -5.02
N SER A 480 -0.28 8.48 -5.78
CA SER A 480 -1.63 8.89 -6.18
C SER A 480 -2.50 7.78 -6.78
N LYS A 481 -1.96 6.66 -7.28
CA LYS A 481 -2.77 5.56 -7.85
C LYS A 481 -3.38 4.64 -6.80
N ILE A 482 -2.93 4.71 -5.55
CA ILE A 482 -3.39 3.85 -4.44
C ILE A 482 -4.90 3.96 -4.27
N THR A 483 -5.43 5.19 -4.20
CA THR A 483 -6.86 5.45 -3.95
C THR A 483 -7.75 4.77 -4.98
N THR A 484 -7.48 4.95 -6.28
CA THR A 484 -8.31 4.35 -7.33
C THR A 484 -8.12 2.83 -7.42
N ALA A 485 -6.90 2.33 -7.17
CA ALA A 485 -6.62 0.89 -7.18
C ALA A 485 -7.37 0.16 -6.05
N ASN A 486 -7.42 0.76 -4.85
CA ASN A 486 -8.21 0.26 -3.73
C ASN A 486 -9.71 0.29 -4.08
N ALA A 487 -10.22 1.41 -4.60
CA ALA A 487 -11.63 1.52 -5.00
C ALA A 487 -12.02 0.44 -6.01
N LEU A 488 -11.24 0.29 -7.09
CA LEU A 488 -11.47 -0.74 -8.10
C LEU A 488 -11.45 -2.15 -7.52
N THR A 489 -10.50 -2.45 -6.64
CA THR A 489 -10.38 -3.79 -6.05
C THR A 489 -11.57 -4.09 -5.13
N ILE A 490 -11.99 -3.11 -4.32
CA ILE A 490 -13.19 -3.21 -3.46
C ILE A 490 -14.43 -3.46 -4.32
N ILE A 491 -14.64 -2.68 -5.38
CA ILE A 491 -15.79 -2.81 -6.28
C ILE A 491 -15.79 -4.18 -6.98
N LYS A 492 -14.65 -4.57 -7.57
CA LYS A 492 -14.52 -5.86 -8.27
C LYS A 492 -14.81 -7.04 -7.36
N HIS A 493 -14.28 -7.02 -6.14
CA HIS A 493 -14.43 -8.12 -5.21
C HIS A 493 -15.82 -8.14 -4.56
N LEU A 494 -16.22 -7.04 -3.92
CA LEU A 494 -17.40 -7.01 -3.05
C LEU A 494 -18.70 -6.71 -3.82
N TRP A 495 -18.64 -6.02 -4.96
CA TRP A 495 -19.84 -5.59 -5.70
C TRP A 495 -20.05 -6.44 -6.95
N PHE A 496 -18.99 -6.62 -7.77
CA PHE A 496 -19.05 -7.46 -8.97
C PHE A 496 -18.86 -8.96 -8.67
N GLY A 497 -18.52 -9.32 -7.43
CA GLY A 497 -18.47 -10.72 -6.99
C GLY A 497 -17.27 -11.52 -7.52
N LYS A 498 -16.22 -10.86 -8.01
CA LYS A 498 -14.97 -11.55 -8.41
C LYS A 498 -14.26 -12.09 -7.18
N ASP A 499 -13.57 -13.21 -7.30
CA ASP A 499 -12.71 -13.68 -6.20
C ASP A 499 -11.55 -12.68 -5.95
N LEU A 500 -10.98 -12.70 -4.74
CA LEU A 500 -9.99 -11.69 -4.34
C LEU A 500 -8.74 -11.70 -5.23
N SER A 501 -8.27 -12.89 -5.64
CA SER A 501 -7.07 -13.02 -6.47
C SER A 501 -7.28 -12.38 -7.84
N THR A 502 -8.43 -12.66 -8.44
CA THR A 502 -8.84 -12.02 -9.71
C THR A 502 -9.00 -10.52 -9.54
N ALA A 503 -9.71 -10.05 -8.50
CA ALA A 503 -9.93 -8.62 -8.27
C ALA A 503 -8.63 -7.82 -8.13
N VAL A 504 -7.63 -8.36 -7.42
CA VAL A 504 -6.31 -7.74 -7.23
C VAL A 504 -5.47 -7.77 -8.51
N ASN A 505 -5.48 -8.88 -9.26
CA ASN A 505 -4.55 -9.08 -10.37
C ASN A 505 -5.07 -8.62 -11.74
N GLU A 506 -6.38 -8.40 -11.87
CA GLU A 506 -6.98 -7.84 -13.08
C GLU A 506 -6.46 -6.44 -13.42
N MET A 507 -6.69 -6.05 -14.67
CA MET A 507 -6.25 -4.78 -15.24
C MET A 507 -6.95 -3.59 -14.55
N ARG A 508 -6.25 -2.46 -14.44
CA ARG A 508 -6.71 -1.24 -13.78
C ARG A 508 -6.84 -0.06 -14.75
N LEU A 509 -7.85 0.74 -14.48
CA LEU A 509 -8.03 2.09 -14.99
C LEU A 509 -7.70 3.08 -13.87
N HIS A 510 -7.18 4.24 -14.21
CA HIS A 510 -6.85 5.28 -13.26
C HIS A 510 -7.02 6.65 -13.90
N HIS A 511 -7.55 7.59 -13.12
CA HIS A 511 -7.55 9.00 -13.47
C HIS A 511 -7.43 9.79 -12.16
N GLN A 512 -6.52 10.74 -12.09
CA GLN A 512 -6.24 11.54 -10.89
C GLN A 512 -6.47 13.02 -11.11
N LEU A 513 -7.32 13.36 -12.07
CA LEU A 513 -7.59 14.70 -12.59
C LEU A 513 -6.42 15.31 -13.39
N PHE A 514 -5.17 15.19 -12.93
CA PHE A 514 -4.00 15.72 -13.63
C PHE A 514 -2.97 14.63 -13.98
N PRO A 515 -2.54 14.51 -15.24
CA PRO A 515 -3.13 15.11 -16.43
C PRO A 515 -4.56 14.61 -16.69
N MET A 516 -5.29 15.28 -17.57
CA MET A 516 -6.65 14.89 -18.00
C MET A 516 -6.62 13.68 -18.95
N LYS A 517 -6.02 12.58 -18.49
CA LYS A 517 -5.85 11.35 -19.26
C LYS A 517 -6.19 10.14 -18.40
N VAL A 518 -6.96 9.22 -18.99
CA VAL A 518 -7.17 7.90 -18.42
C VAL A 518 -5.90 7.09 -18.59
N ILE A 519 -5.28 6.71 -17.48
CA ILE A 519 -4.16 5.77 -17.46
C ILE A 519 -4.72 4.36 -17.34
N TYR A 520 -4.25 3.44 -18.17
CA TYR A 520 -4.65 2.03 -18.11
C TYR A 520 -3.46 1.07 -18.25
N GLU A 521 -3.65 -0.15 -17.74
CA GLU A 521 -2.64 -1.22 -17.77
C GLU A 521 -2.61 -1.99 -19.09
N GLU A 522 -1.50 -2.69 -19.35
CA GLU A 522 -1.18 -3.25 -20.66
C GLU A 522 -2.20 -4.28 -21.14
N GLY A 523 -2.76 -5.05 -20.21
CA GLY A 523 -3.79 -6.02 -20.53
C GLY A 523 -5.01 -5.41 -21.24
N TYR A 524 -5.31 -4.11 -21.07
CA TYR A 524 -6.39 -3.47 -21.82
C TYR A 524 -6.10 -3.38 -23.32
N LYS A 525 -4.83 -3.36 -23.75
CA LYS A 525 -4.48 -3.39 -25.18
C LYS A 525 -4.81 -4.74 -25.83
N THR A 526 -4.80 -5.83 -25.06
CA THR A 526 -4.94 -7.20 -25.59
C THR A 526 -6.31 -7.83 -25.31
N LYS A 527 -6.95 -7.50 -24.20
CA LYS A 527 -8.21 -8.14 -23.75
C LYS A 527 -9.35 -7.17 -23.46
N GLY A 528 -9.04 -5.91 -23.15
CA GLY A 528 -10.03 -4.90 -22.73
C GLY A 528 -10.25 -3.78 -23.73
N ILE A 529 -9.94 -4.03 -25.01
CA ILE A 529 -9.89 -3.00 -26.05
C ILE A 529 -11.23 -2.27 -26.24
N ASP A 530 -12.34 -2.97 -25.99
CA ASP A 530 -13.69 -2.40 -26.09
C ASP A 530 -13.96 -1.32 -25.03
N ILE A 531 -13.43 -1.50 -23.81
CA ILE A 531 -13.58 -0.51 -22.73
C ILE A 531 -12.77 0.74 -23.07
N VAL A 532 -11.49 0.59 -23.44
CA VAL A 532 -10.62 1.73 -23.77
C VAL A 532 -11.12 2.47 -25.01
N ASN A 533 -11.51 1.75 -26.07
CA ASN A 533 -12.08 2.36 -27.26
C ASN A 533 -13.44 3.02 -26.97
N GLY A 534 -14.25 2.43 -26.11
CA GLY A 534 -15.49 3.02 -25.64
C GLY A 534 -15.27 4.35 -24.92
N LEU A 535 -14.34 4.38 -23.96
CA LEU A 535 -13.95 5.61 -23.26
C LEU A 535 -13.37 6.66 -24.21
N LYS A 536 -12.59 6.23 -25.21
CA LYS A 536 -12.08 7.13 -26.26
C LYS A 536 -13.22 7.72 -27.09
N LYS A 537 -14.23 6.94 -27.47
CA LYS A 537 -15.42 7.41 -28.21
C LYS A 537 -16.25 8.41 -27.39
N ILE A 538 -16.27 8.25 -26.07
CA ILE A 538 -16.89 9.20 -25.13
C ILE A 538 -16.09 10.51 -25.03
N GLY A 539 -14.82 10.52 -25.42
CA GLY A 539 -13.98 11.72 -25.46
C GLY A 539 -12.82 11.73 -24.46
N HIS A 540 -12.54 10.60 -23.79
CA HIS A 540 -11.36 10.51 -22.92
C HIS A 540 -10.07 10.45 -23.74
N GLU A 541 -9.16 11.37 -23.44
CA GLU A 541 -7.76 11.14 -23.72
C GLU A 541 -7.24 10.02 -22.83
N HIS A 542 -6.25 9.29 -23.33
CA HIS A 542 -5.69 8.18 -22.61
C HIS A 542 -4.17 8.12 -22.76
N ASP A 543 -3.55 7.56 -21.73
CA ASP A 543 -2.15 7.23 -21.73
C ASP A 543 -1.97 5.81 -21.21
N PHE A 544 -0.87 5.20 -21.60
CA PHE A 544 -0.54 3.85 -21.23
C PHE A 544 0.64 3.85 -20.26
N LYS A 545 0.58 3.01 -19.23
CA LYS A 545 1.76 2.66 -18.43
C LYS A 545 1.94 1.15 -18.36
N ASP A 546 3.19 0.72 -18.50
CA ASP A 546 3.60 -0.66 -18.27
C ASP A 546 3.18 -1.14 -16.87
N ASP A 547 2.92 -2.45 -16.75
CA ASP A 547 2.40 -3.12 -15.55
C ASP A 547 3.25 -2.88 -14.28
N PHE A 548 4.54 -2.56 -14.43
CA PHE A 548 5.46 -2.25 -13.31
C PHE A 548 5.38 -0.80 -12.80
N GLY A 549 4.54 0.04 -13.43
CA GLY A 549 4.33 1.45 -13.10
C GLY A 549 2.96 1.78 -12.50
N PHE A 550 2.12 0.77 -12.25
CA PHE A 550 0.81 0.91 -11.58
C PHE A 550 0.88 0.61 -10.08
N ALA A 551 -0.22 0.87 -9.37
CA ALA A 551 -0.30 0.55 -7.96
C ALA A 551 -0.30 -0.97 -7.71
N ALA A 552 0.31 -1.42 -6.63
CA ALA A 552 0.30 -2.80 -6.15
C ALA A 552 -0.56 -2.91 -4.90
N VAL A 553 -1.58 -3.77 -4.93
CA VAL A 553 -2.54 -3.93 -3.83
C VAL A 553 -2.21 -5.16 -2.97
N THR A 554 -2.26 -5.02 -1.66
CA THR A 554 -2.21 -6.13 -0.71
C THR A 554 -3.53 -6.17 0.02
N ALA A 555 -4.18 -7.33 0.02
CA ALA A 555 -5.52 -7.47 0.58
C ALA A 555 -5.76 -8.82 1.25
N ILE A 556 -6.62 -8.82 2.26
CA ILE A 556 -7.22 -10.00 2.88
C ILE A 556 -8.73 -9.90 2.74
N SER A 557 -9.38 -11.01 2.42
CA SER A 557 -10.83 -11.16 2.44
C SER A 557 -11.22 -12.34 3.31
N LYS A 558 -12.32 -12.21 4.04
CA LYS A 558 -12.92 -13.29 4.83
C LYS A 558 -14.38 -13.43 4.41
N ASN A 559 -14.72 -14.61 3.92
CA ASN A 559 -16.10 -14.90 3.53
C ASN A 559 -16.96 -15.07 4.79
N SER A 560 -17.98 -14.21 4.96
CA SER A 560 -18.83 -14.24 6.16
C SER A 560 -19.63 -15.54 6.34
N THR A 561 -19.87 -16.29 5.26
CA THR A 561 -20.65 -17.55 5.29
C THR A 561 -19.78 -18.75 5.61
N THR A 562 -18.67 -18.93 4.88
CA THR A 562 -17.78 -20.09 5.06
C THR A 562 -16.75 -19.87 6.16
N GLY A 563 -16.47 -18.60 6.50
CA GLY A 563 -15.37 -18.19 7.37
C GLY A 563 -13.99 -18.45 6.76
N GLN A 564 -13.90 -18.73 5.46
CA GLN A 564 -12.63 -18.92 4.76
C GLN A 564 -11.92 -17.58 4.58
N THR A 565 -10.64 -17.54 4.94
CA THR A 565 -9.78 -16.37 4.78
C THR A 565 -8.85 -16.55 3.58
N VAL A 566 -8.77 -15.54 2.72
CA VAL A 566 -7.89 -15.47 1.54
C VAL A 566 -7.08 -14.19 1.63
N ALA A 567 -5.76 -14.28 1.46
CA ALA A 567 -4.86 -13.15 1.37
C ALA A 567 -4.16 -13.15 0.01
N VAL A 568 -3.98 -11.97 -0.57
CA VAL A 568 -3.35 -11.77 -1.88
C VAL A 568 -2.38 -10.60 -1.81
N SER A 569 -1.16 -10.83 -2.28
CA SER A 569 -0.20 -9.78 -2.66
C SER A 569 -0.22 -9.64 -4.18
N ASP A 570 -0.34 -8.42 -4.69
CA ASP A 570 -0.40 -8.13 -6.12
C ASP A 570 0.82 -8.63 -6.89
N ARG A 571 0.62 -9.33 -8.00
CA ARG A 571 1.70 -9.85 -8.86
C ARG A 571 2.67 -8.79 -9.39
N ARG A 572 2.26 -7.51 -9.46
CA ARG A 572 3.10 -6.38 -9.89
C ARG A 572 4.24 -6.11 -8.91
N ARG A 573 4.08 -6.54 -7.67
CA ARG A 573 5.09 -6.45 -6.62
C ARG A 573 5.22 -7.77 -5.88
N SER A 574 6.39 -8.40 -5.95
CA SER A 574 6.62 -9.67 -5.25
C SER A 574 6.60 -9.48 -3.73
N GLY A 575 5.47 -9.80 -3.09
CA GLY A 575 5.30 -9.84 -1.63
C GLY A 575 5.09 -11.25 -1.09
N SER A 576 4.53 -11.34 0.12
CA SER A 576 4.25 -12.61 0.80
C SER A 576 2.87 -12.60 1.46
N VAL A 577 2.27 -13.78 1.57
CA VAL A 577 1.01 -14.00 2.28
C VAL A 577 1.15 -15.23 3.16
N ALA A 578 0.69 -15.15 4.40
CA ALA A 578 0.75 -16.24 5.35
C ALA A 578 -0.56 -16.35 6.14
N TYR A 579 -0.84 -17.53 6.67
CA TYR A 579 -2.11 -17.85 7.32
C TYR A 579 -1.92 -18.44 8.72
N VAL A 580 -2.89 -18.15 9.59
CA VAL A 580 -3.14 -18.92 10.81
C VAL A 580 -4.24 -19.92 10.51
N THR A 581 -3.94 -21.21 10.67
CA THR A 581 -4.87 -22.33 10.53
C THR A 581 -5.35 -22.77 11.90
N ALA A 582 -6.66 -23.03 12.03
CA ALA A 582 -7.27 -23.58 13.23
C ALA A 582 -6.92 -25.07 13.44
#